data_AF-A0A5N0V0Z0-F1
#
_entry.id   AF-A0A5N0V0Z0-F1
#
_cell.length_a   1.000
_cell.length_b   1.000
_cell.length_c   1.000
_cell.angle_alpha   90.00
_cell.angle_beta   90.00
_cell.angle_gamma   90.00
#
_symmetry.space_group_name_H-M   'P 1'
#
loop_
_entity.id
_entity.type
_entity.pdbx_description
1 polymer ?
#
loop_
_entity_poly.entity_id
_entity_poly.type
_entity_poly.pdbx_seq_one_letter_code
_entity_poly.pdbx_strand_id
1 'polypeptide(L)'
;MITTDRESGALLLRQLREGRGWSWADLARALRETARQLAVAPLMHRQVTSIQRTVARWESVSDRTSPGDRYQFLLAHLYARTPAGGLTLGPGSDFDTLMEAFRHFGAPPERARQLVELVSNGEANAGSALLPAKLDDGVINGLHESVRAINKQVGSTPFVRLQLQLAPIVESCRRLLQLDHAAAHPGLALLTTDAYSLAGRLAFETRDDEEAMRLYADATKAAGHLADRSHRAAVRTSHTMVTLHATDDLEAARAIARAATVDAHRGSSYAIRARAHAVHAEICARASQPDSAAAALNRAWKTVEQLTIDDPHGGFNADRLNGFDGLCALHAGDARHAHDSLDRSISTLRSSRDAVQRGIVSTDLALARLRLGDPAACVDLLHQAVDITATTGGRVAAQRIKLARRDLRPWRTEDFLAELDDHIHDTLIGR
;
A
#
# COMPACT_ATOMS: atom_id res chain seq x y z
N MET A 1 -2.17 15.79 26.49
CA MET A 1 -2.00 16.57 25.24
C MET A 1 -0.55 16.98 25.15
N ILE A 2 0.22 16.43 24.22
CA ILE A 2 1.57 16.94 23.91
C ILE A 2 1.35 18.19 23.06
N THR A 3 1.65 19.37 23.60
CA THR A 3 1.67 20.61 22.82
C THR A 3 2.76 20.50 21.77
N THR A 4 2.37 20.38 20.49
CA THR A 4 3.31 20.29 19.37
C THR A 4 3.97 21.64 19.16
N ASP A 5 5.23 21.77 19.57
CA ASP A 5 6.07 22.93 19.27
C ASP A 5 6.82 22.71 17.95
N ARG A 6 6.11 22.92 16.84
CA ARG A 6 6.65 22.70 15.48
C ARG A 6 7.80 23.65 15.13
N GLU A 7 7.86 24.83 15.76
CA GLU A 7 8.94 25.79 15.55
C GLU A 7 10.27 25.21 16.05
N SER A 8 10.29 24.66 17.26
CA SER A 8 11.46 23.94 17.77
C SER A 8 11.86 22.76 16.87
N GLY A 9 10.89 22.02 16.31
CA GLY A 9 11.15 20.96 15.34
C GLY A 9 11.86 21.46 14.08
N ALA A 10 11.40 22.57 13.51
CA ALA A 10 12.01 23.19 12.32
C ALA A 10 13.44 23.68 12.60
N LEU A 11 13.66 24.31 13.77
CA LEU A 11 14.98 24.79 14.19
C LEU A 11 15.98 23.64 14.40
N LEU A 12 15.55 22.52 14.98
CA LEU A 12 16.40 21.33 15.17
C LEU A 12 16.78 20.70 13.82
N LEU A 13 15.87 20.59 12.85
CA LEU A 13 16.20 20.11 11.51
C LEU A 13 17.22 21.03 10.81
N ARG A 14 17.05 22.35 10.95
CA ARG A 14 17.98 23.33 10.42
C ARG A 14 19.35 23.21 11.08
N GLN A 15 19.40 23.06 12.40
CA GLN A 15 20.63 22.87 13.17
C GLN A 15 21.39 21.61 12.72
N LEU A 16 20.70 20.48 12.51
CA LEU A 16 21.31 19.25 12.01
C LEU A 16 21.97 19.45 10.65
N ARG A 17 21.28 20.11 9.72
CA ARG A 17 21.81 20.39 8.38
C ARG A 17 23.01 21.33 8.45
N GLU A 18 22.89 22.44 9.18
CA GLU A 18 23.95 23.44 9.31
C GLU A 18 25.17 22.89 10.08
N GLY A 19 24.96 22.01 11.06
CA GLY A 19 26.01 21.31 11.80
C GLY A 19 26.87 20.39 10.91
N ARG A 20 26.31 19.89 9.81
CA ARG A 20 27.07 19.16 8.77
C ARG A 20 27.66 20.06 7.69
N GLY A 21 27.50 21.38 7.80
CA GLY A 21 27.95 22.34 6.80
C GLY A 21 27.19 22.25 5.48
N TRP A 22 25.98 21.69 5.49
CA TRP A 22 25.20 21.44 4.27
C TRP A 22 24.30 22.61 3.91
N SER A 23 24.28 22.97 2.62
CA SER A 23 23.16 23.74 2.05
C SER A 23 21.91 22.87 1.91
N TRP A 24 20.75 23.47 1.64
CA TRP A 24 19.55 22.69 1.29
C TRP A 24 19.76 21.80 0.06
N ALA A 25 20.59 22.22 -0.90
CA ALA A 25 20.91 21.43 -2.07
C ALA A 25 21.79 20.22 -1.69
N ASP A 26 22.71 20.37 -0.73
CA ASP A 26 23.55 19.28 -0.25
C ASP A 26 22.72 18.23 0.50
N LEU A 27 21.85 18.65 1.41
CA LEU A 27 20.91 17.73 2.07
C LEU A 27 19.99 17.04 1.07
N ALA A 28 19.48 17.75 0.06
CA ALA A 28 18.66 17.16 -0.99
C ALA A 28 19.41 16.10 -1.82
N ARG A 29 20.69 16.34 -2.14
CA ARG A 29 21.54 15.35 -2.83
C ARG A 29 21.82 14.15 -1.92
N ALA A 30 22.12 14.38 -0.64
CA ALA A 30 22.36 13.33 0.34
C ALA A 30 21.12 12.44 0.52
N LEU A 31 19.94 13.03 0.70
CA LEU A 31 18.66 12.28 0.77
C LEU A 31 18.40 11.45 -0.49
N ARG A 32 18.67 12.00 -1.68
CA ARG A 32 18.53 11.25 -2.93
C ARG A 32 19.52 10.08 -3.01
N GLU A 33 20.75 10.28 -2.54
CA GLU A 33 21.75 9.23 -2.52
C GLU A 33 21.42 8.13 -1.51
N THR A 34 21.00 8.49 -0.30
CA THR A 34 20.46 7.55 0.70
C THR A 34 19.26 6.79 0.13
N ALA A 35 18.37 7.46 -0.61
CA ALA A 35 17.25 6.79 -1.28
C ALA A 35 17.73 5.76 -2.31
N ARG A 36 18.81 6.02 -3.06
CA ARG A 36 19.40 5.04 -3.98
C ARG A 36 20.01 3.86 -3.26
N GLN A 37 20.79 4.13 -2.22
CA GLN A 37 21.43 3.09 -1.40
C GLN A 37 20.38 2.15 -0.77
N LEU A 38 19.23 2.70 -0.37
CA LEU A 38 18.14 1.96 0.25
C LEU A 38 17.06 1.51 -0.76
N ALA A 39 17.29 1.67 -2.07
CA ALA A 39 16.37 1.33 -3.15
C ALA A 39 14.93 1.91 -3.00
N VAL A 40 14.82 3.12 -2.47
CA VAL A 40 13.55 3.86 -2.31
C VAL A 40 13.20 4.58 -3.62
N ALA A 41 12.71 3.81 -4.60
CA ALA A 41 12.47 4.23 -5.99
C ALA A 41 11.80 5.62 -6.19
N PRO A 42 10.73 6.00 -5.46
CA PRO A 42 10.05 7.28 -5.68
C PRO A 42 10.93 8.52 -5.49
N LEU A 43 12.01 8.41 -4.69
CA LEU A 43 12.92 9.53 -4.41
C LEU A 43 14.24 9.43 -5.18
N MET A 44 14.61 8.24 -5.67
CA MET A 44 15.80 8.04 -6.50
C MET A 44 15.76 8.86 -7.80
N HIS A 45 14.57 8.96 -8.40
CA HIS A 45 14.34 9.62 -9.69
C HIS A 45 13.85 11.07 -9.56
N ARG A 46 13.60 11.55 -8.34
CA ARG A 46 13.09 12.90 -8.12
C ARG A 46 14.18 13.95 -8.34
N GLN A 47 13.81 15.08 -8.97
CA GLN A 47 14.73 16.19 -9.17
C GLN A 47 15.18 16.77 -7.83
N VAL A 48 16.49 17.04 -7.70
CA VAL A 48 17.10 17.60 -6.48
C VAL A 48 16.42 18.91 -6.06
N THR A 49 16.07 19.76 -7.02
CA THR A 49 15.39 21.04 -6.79
C THR A 49 13.99 20.86 -6.17
N SER A 50 13.30 19.75 -6.43
CA SER A 50 12.03 19.43 -5.78
C SER A 50 12.25 19.03 -4.32
N ILE A 51 13.26 18.18 -4.05
CA ILE A 51 13.59 17.74 -2.69
C ILE A 51 14.06 18.94 -1.86
N GLN A 52 14.90 19.81 -2.44
CA GLN A 52 15.39 21.04 -1.83
C GLN A 52 14.25 21.94 -1.35
N ARG A 53 13.23 22.16 -2.20
CA ARG A 53 12.04 22.94 -1.81
C ARG A 53 11.27 22.29 -0.66
N THR A 54 11.19 20.96 -0.63
CA THR A 54 10.54 20.24 0.48
C THR A 54 11.33 20.40 1.78
N VAL A 55 12.66 20.28 1.74
CA VAL A 55 13.54 20.52 2.91
C VAL A 55 13.37 21.93 3.44
N ALA A 56 13.42 22.94 2.56
CA ALA A 56 13.28 24.34 2.96
C ALA A 56 11.94 24.64 3.65
N ARG A 57 10.87 23.93 3.28
CA ARG A 57 9.56 24.06 3.94
C ARG A 57 9.52 23.47 5.35
N TRP A 58 10.22 22.37 5.60
CA TRP A 58 10.30 21.78 6.94
C TRP A 58 11.09 22.63 7.92
N GLU A 59 12.11 23.35 7.42
CA GLU A 59 12.96 24.24 8.21
C GLU A 59 12.40 25.67 8.33
N SER A 60 11.26 25.94 7.67
CA SER A 60 10.61 27.25 7.68
C SER A 60 9.69 27.38 8.90
N VAL A 61 10.00 28.32 9.80
CA VAL A 61 9.16 28.61 10.98
C VAL A 61 7.76 29.10 10.58
N SER A 62 7.62 29.73 9.42
CA SER A 62 6.33 30.19 8.90
C SER A 62 5.50 29.10 8.21
N ASP A 63 6.09 27.95 7.86
CA ASP A 63 5.39 26.89 7.13
C ASP A 63 5.27 25.66 8.04
N ARG A 64 4.04 25.24 8.37
CA ARG A 64 3.80 24.23 9.42
C ARG A 64 3.98 22.78 8.93
N THR A 65 4.77 22.56 7.89
CA THR A 65 4.91 21.24 7.26
C THR A 65 5.94 20.37 7.97
N SER A 66 5.59 19.10 8.20
CA SER A 66 6.50 18.11 8.77
C SER A 66 7.10 17.21 7.67
N PRO A 67 8.27 16.59 7.91
CA PRO A 67 8.75 15.51 7.06
C PRO A 67 7.78 14.33 7.10
N GLY A 68 7.25 13.92 5.94
CA GLY A 68 6.42 12.71 5.86
C GLY A 68 7.23 11.43 6.09
N ASP A 69 6.55 10.31 6.33
CA ASP A 69 7.14 9.02 6.76
C ASP A 69 8.36 8.56 5.94
N ARG A 70 8.32 8.73 4.61
CA ARG A 70 9.42 8.37 3.71
C ARG A 70 10.67 9.22 3.96
N TYR A 71 10.48 10.52 4.14
CA TYR A 71 11.59 11.42 4.42
C TYR A 71 12.09 11.28 5.85
N GLN A 72 11.21 11.01 6.82
CA GLN A 72 11.65 10.67 8.17
C GLN A 72 12.57 9.45 8.17
N PHE A 73 12.25 8.42 7.38
CA PHE A 73 13.10 7.25 7.22
C PHE A 73 14.46 7.58 6.56
N LEU A 74 14.47 8.36 5.49
CA LEU A 74 15.72 8.75 4.84
C LEU A 74 16.59 9.63 5.74
N LEU A 75 15.98 10.58 6.44
CA LEU A 75 16.64 11.41 7.44
C LEU A 75 17.21 10.56 8.57
N ALA A 76 16.44 9.57 9.05
CA ALA A 76 16.89 8.64 10.08
C ALA A 76 18.13 7.86 9.63
N HIS A 77 18.13 7.28 8.42
CA HIS A 77 19.33 6.62 7.88
C HIS A 77 20.51 7.57 7.65
N LEU A 78 20.24 8.80 7.23
CA LEU A 78 21.28 9.79 6.93
C LEU A 78 21.96 10.31 8.21
N TYR A 79 21.17 10.61 9.24
CA TYR A 79 21.65 11.18 10.50
C TYR A 79 22.04 10.12 11.54
N ALA A 80 21.65 8.86 11.34
CA ALA A 80 22.22 7.74 12.09
C ALA A 80 23.71 7.51 11.80
N ARG A 81 24.23 8.02 10.67
CA ARG A 81 25.63 7.88 10.29
C ARG A 81 26.40 9.15 10.63
N THR A 82 27.54 9.02 11.29
CA THR A 82 28.50 10.12 11.45
C THR A 82 29.07 10.54 10.09
N PRO A 83 29.69 11.73 9.97
CA PRO A 83 30.41 12.10 8.75
C PRO A 83 31.50 11.11 8.33
N ALA A 84 32.04 10.33 9.27
CA ALA A 84 33.00 9.25 9.03
C ALA A 84 32.34 7.91 8.60
N GLY A 85 31.00 7.85 8.53
CA GLY A 85 30.22 6.70 8.08
C GLY A 85 29.79 5.71 9.17
N GLY A 86 30.31 5.85 10.40
CA GLY A 86 29.96 4.98 11.54
C GLY A 86 28.55 5.23 12.06
N LEU A 87 27.88 4.17 12.53
CA LEU A 87 26.52 4.24 13.08
C LEU A 87 26.54 4.82 14.51
N THR A 88 25.68 5.79 14.82
CA THR A 88 25.52 6.36 16.16
C THR A 88 24.06 6.75 16.39
N LEU A 89 23.38 6.04 17.30
CA LEU A 89 21.95 6.22 17.62
C LEU A 89 21.71 6.74 19.05
N GLY A 90 22.76 6.83 19.87
CA GLY A 90 22.67 7.13 21.30
C GLY A 90 22.48 8.61 21.63
N PRO A 91 22.29 8.95 22.93
CA PRO A 91 22.11 10.31 23.39
C PRO A 91 23.21 11.26 22.90
N GLY A 92 22.82 12.47 22.47
CA GLY A 92 23.75 13.47 21.97
C GLY A 92 24.28 13.25 20.54
N SER A 93 23.75 12.24 19.83
CA SER A 93 24.00 12.05 18.41
C SER A 93 23.10 12.94 17.54
N ASP A 94 23.50 13.12 16.27
CA ASP A 94 22.65 13.73 15.24
C ASP A 94 21.30 12.98 15.13
N PHE A 95 21.30 11.66 15.29
CA PHE A 95 20.09 10.85 15.26
C PHE A 95 19.16 11.16 16.43
N ASP A 96 19.70 11.30 17.64
CA ASP A 96 18.93 11.64 18.84
C ASP A 96 18.28 13.03 18.70
N THR A 97 19.04 14.00 18.16
CA THR A 97 18.53 15.34 17.84
C THR A 97 17.43 15.28 16.76
N LEU A 98 17.56 14.40 15.76
CA LEU A 98 16.52 14.18 14.77
C LEU A 98 15.24 13.58 15.39
N MET A 99 15.38 12.64 16.33
CA MET A 99 14.22 12.05 17.02
C MET A 99 13.50 13.09 17.89
N GLU A 100 14.24 14.01 18.52
CA GLU A 100 13.66 15.17 19.22
C GLU A 100 12.89 16.06 18.23
N ALA A 101 13.47 16.39 17.07
CA ALA A 101 12.80 17.18 16.04
C ALA A 101 11.46 16.53 15.61
N PHE A 102 11.43 15.21 15.40
CA PHE A 102 10.18 14.51 15.08
C PHE A 102 9.16 14.52 16.21
N ARG A 103 9.58 14.45 17.48
CA ARG A 103 8.68 14.59 18.64
C ARG A 103 8.02 15.97 18.67
N HIS A 104 8.77 17.03 18.37
CA HIS A 104 8.25 18.39 18.21
C HIS A 104 7.22 18.51 17.06
N PHE A 105 7.40 17.76 15.97
CA PHE A 105 6.42 17.63 14.90
C PHE A 105 5.21 16.74 15.25
N GLY A 106 5.16 16.17 16.46
CA GLY A 106 4.06 15.33 16.93
C GLY A 106 4.20 13.85 16.56
N ALA A 107 5.40 13.39 16.19
CA ALA A 107 5.62 11.97 15.98
C ALA A 107 5.47 11.20 17.30
N PRO A 108 4.68 10.11 17.34
CA PRO A 108 4.47 9.35 18.56
C PRO A 108 5.75 8.59 18.98
N PRO A 109 5.95 8.26 20.26
CA PRO A 109 7.14 7.53 20.74
C PRO A 109 7.38 6.19 20.01
N GLU A 110 6.30 5.51 19.60
CA GLU A 110 6.33 4.31 18.78
C GLU A 110 7.08 4.53 17.46
N ARG A 111 6.98 5.74 16.89
CA ARG A 111 7.63 6.10 15.63
C ARG A 111 9.15 6.16 15.78
N ALA A 112 9.65 6.74 16.86
CA ALA A 112 11.09 6.79 17.13
C ALA A 112 11.68 5.38 17.28
N ARG A 113 11.00 4.51 18.05
CA ARG A 113 11.39 3.09 18.20
C ARG A 113 11.44 2.36 16.85
N GLN A 114 10.46 2.58 15.99
CA GLN A 114 10.42 1.97 14.65
C GLN A 114 11.54 2.47 13.74
N LEU A 115 11.89 3.76 13.80
CA LEU A 115 13.00 4.29 13.00
C LEU A 115 14.34 3.71 13.45
N VAL A 116 14.55 3.53 14.76
CA VAL A 116 15.73 2.84 15.31
C VAL A 116 15.81 1.41 14.79
N GLU A 117 14.71 0.65 14.84
CA GLU A 117 14.66 -0.73 14.37
C GLU A 117 14.95 -0.82 12.86
N LEU A 118 14.34 0.04 12.04
CA LEU A 118 14.56 0.09 10.60
C LEU A 118 16.01 0.41 10.23
N VAL A 119 16.62 1.38 10.92
CA VAL A 119 18.02 1.75 10.68
C VAL A 119 18.96 0.60 11.08
N SER A 120 18.72 0.00 12.25
CA SER A 120 19.53 -1.13 12.76
C SER A 120 19.43 -2.35 11.84
N ASN A 121 18.22 -2.70 11.39
CA ASN A 121 17.99 -3.83 10.48
C ASN A 121 18.51 -3.56 9.06
N GLY A 122 18.54 -2.30 8.63
CA GLY A 122 19.13 -1.89 7.36
C GLY A 122 20.63 -2.17 7.28
N GLU A 123 21.37 -2.08 8.39
CA GLU A 123 22.81 -2.42 8.42
C GLU A 123 23.05 -3.93 8.29
N ALA A 124 22.26 -4.75 8.97
CA ALA A 124 22.35 -6.21 8.86
C ALA A 124 22.09 -6.69 7.41
N ASN A 125 21.16 -6.03 6.71
CA ASN A 125 20.82 -6.37 5.32
C ASN A 125 21.76 -5.73 4.28
N ALA A 126 22.27 -4.52 4.52
CA ALA A 126 23.28 -3.89 3.66
C ALA A 126 24.64 -4.60 3.74
N GLY A 127 24.99 -5.16 4.91
CA GLY A 127 26.15 -6.04 5.08
C GLY A 127 26.02 -7.40 4.37
N SER A 128 24.79 -7.81 4.02
CA SER A 128 24.50 -9.00 3.22
C SER A 128 24.56 -8.74 1.70
N ALA A 129 25.16 -7.61 1.29
CA ALA A 129 25.37 -7.25 -0.12
C ALA A 129 26.39 -8.16 -0.86
N LEU A 130 26.97 -9.15 -0.19
CA LEU A 130 27.62 -10.28 -0.84
C LEU A 130 26.58 -11.37 -1.08
N LEU A 131 25.76 -11.20 -2.12
CA LEU A 131 24.97 -12.32 -2.64
C LEU A 131 25.96 -13.42 -3.05
N PRO A 132 25.79 -14.67 -2.59
CA PRO A 132 26.66 -15.76 -2.98
C PRO A 132 26.64 -15.92 -4.51
N ALA A 133 27.79 -16.27 -5.10
CA ALA A 133 27.93 -16.47 -6.54
C ALA A 133 27.07 -17.62 -7.11
N LYS A 134 26.39 -18.39 -6.24
CA LYS A 134 25.47 -19.47 -6.58
C LYS A 134 24.13 -19.26 -5.89
N LEU A 135 23.05 -19.66 -6.57
CA LEU A 135 21.74 -19.77 -5.95
C LEU A 135 21.80 -20.77 -4.79
N ASP A 136 21.42 -20.32 -3.60
CA ASP A 136 21.28 -21.15 -2.40
C ASP A 136 19.80 -21.17 -1.98
N ASP A 137 19.24 -22.38 -1.87
CA ASP A 137 17.85 -22.61 -1.43
C ASP A 137 17.60 -22.06 -0.02
N GLY A 138 18.63 -22.07 0.86
CA GLY A 138 18.53 -21.49 2.20
C GLY A 138 18.25 -19.99 2.15
N VAL A 139 19.00 -19.26 1.31
CA VAL A 139 18.81 -17.81 1.10
C VAL A 139 17.42 -17.54 0.50
N ILE A 140 17.01 -18.31 -0.51
CA ILE A 140 15.69 -18.15 -1.14
C ILE A 140 14.57 -18.34 -0.13
N ASN A 141 14.67 -19.37 0.72
CA ASN A 141 13.68 -19.65 1.76
C ASN A 141 13.62 -18.54 2.82
N GLY A 142 14.77 -18.04 3.29
CA GLY A 142 14.80 -16.92 4.24
C GLY A 142 14.21 -15.62 3.68
N LEU A 143 14.44 -15.32 2.40
CA LEU A 143 13.81 -14.20 1.72
C LEU A 143 12.29 -14.41 1.57
N HIS A 144 11.85 -15.63 1.26
CA HIS A 144 10.42 -16.00 1.22
C HIS A 144 9.72 -15.75 2.55
N GLU A 145 10.30 -16.20 3.64
CA GLU A 145 9.77 -15.98 4.99
C GLU A 145 9.67 -14.49 5.32
N SER A 146 10.67 -13.71 4.92
CA SER A 146 10.68 -12.26 5.09
C SER A 146 9.56 -11.58 4.29
N VAL A 147 9.34 -11.95 3.03
CA VAL A 147 8.22 -11.44 2.22
C VAL A 147 6.89 -11.79 2.87
N ARG A 148 6.71 -13.03 3.37
CA ARG A 148 5.50 -13.46 4.06
C ARG A 148 5.28 -12.67 5.36
N ALA A 149 6.33 -12.43 6.13
CA ALA A 149 6.27 -11.65 7.37
C ALA A 149 5.86 -10.19 7.11
N ILE A 150 6.44 -9.55 6.09
CA ILE A 150 6.05 -8.19 5.67
C ILE A 150 4.61 -8.18 5.16
N ASN A 151 4.22 -9.16 4.32
CA ASN A 151 2.86 -9.26 3.82
C ASN A 151 1.84 -9.37 4.96
N LYS A 152 2.13 -10.14 6.03
CA LYS A 152 1.24 -10.29 7.19
C LYS A 152 0.94 -8.97 7.91
N GLN A 153 1.84 -7.99 7.83
CA GLN A 153 1.68 -6.67 8.45
C GLN A 153 0.77 -5.71 7.65
N VAL A 154 0.34 -6.08 6.44
CA VAL A 154 -0.64 -5.30 5.68
C VAL A 154 -1.92 -5.14 6.49
N GLY A 155 -2.37 -3.89 6.66
CA GLY A 155 -3.56 -3.52 7.46
C GLY A 155 -3.23 -3.07 8.88
N SER A 156 -2.07 -3.46 9.44
CA SER A 156 -1.59 -2.99 10.74
C SER A 156 -0.45 -1.98 10.64
N THR A 157 0.22 -1.90 9.49
CA THR A 157 1.40 -1.06 9.29
C THR A 157 1.21 -0.17 8.06
N PRO A 158 1.53 1.14 8.13
CA PRO A 158 1.44 2.03 6.98
C PRO A 158 2.21 1.54 5.76
N PHE A 159 1.62 1.62 4.57
CA PHE A 159 2.18 1.07 3.34
C PHE A 159 3.58 1.56 2.99
N VAL A 160 3.87 2.84 3.28
CA VAL A 160 5.22 3.39 3.08
C VAL A 160 6.28 2.66 3.88
N ARG A 161 5.96 2.15 5.07
CA ARG A 161 6.92 1.41 5.92
C ARG A 161 7.14 0.01 5.39
N LEU A 162 6.06 -0.65 4.97
CA LEU A 162 6.16 -1.95 4.31
C LEU A 162 6.98 -1.84 3.02
N GLN A 163 6.84 -0.74 2.26
CA GLN A 163 7.63 -0.49 1.05
C GLN A 163 9.12 -0.44 1.37
N LEU A 164 9.50 0.26 2.44
CA LEU A 164 10.89 0.39 2.88
C LEU A 164 11.47 -0.94 3.38
N GLN A 165 10.69 -1.74 4.11
CA GLN A 165 11.12 -3.07 4.57
C GLN A 165 11.31 -4.04 3.39
N LEU A 166 10.48 -3.96 2.36
CA LEU A 166 10.50 -4.87 1.21
C LEU A 166 11.57 -4.50 0.17
N ALA A 167 11.98 -3.23 0.10
CA ALA A 167 12.90 -2.73 -0.93
C ALA A 167 14.21 -3.54 -1.06
N PRO A 168 14.91 -3.92 0.04
CA PRO A 168 16.12 -4.74 -0.07
C PRO A 168 15.85 -6.12 -0.70
N ILE A 169 14.72 -6.75 -0.38
CA ILE A 169 14.35 -8.07 -0.92
C ILE A 169 14.07 -7.98 -2.42
N VAL A 170 13.37 -6.95 -2.86
CA VAL A 170 13.09 -6.68 -4.28
C VAL A 170 14.39 -6.49 -5.06
N GLU A 171 15.36 -5.78 -4.47
CA GLU A 171 16.67 -5.58 -5.09
C GLU A 171 17.48 -6.88 -5.15
N SER A 172 17.49 -7.67 -4.07
CA SER A 172 18.10 -9.01 -4.08
C SER A 172 17.47 -9.90 -5.15
N CYS A 173 16.15 -9.87 -5.31
CA CYS A 173 15.44 -10.58 -6.38
C CYS A 173 15.91 -10.14 -7.78
N ARG A 174 16.07 -8.83 -8.02
CA ARG A 174 16.56 -8.32 -9.31
C ARG A 174 17.97 -8.82 -9.61
N ARG A 175 18.87 -8.78 -8.62
CA ARG A 175 20.26 -9.25 -8.77
C ARG A 175 20.34 -10.76 -9.01
N LEU A 176 19.57 -11.55 -8.25
CA LEU A 176 19.50 -13.00 -8.43
C LEU A 176 18.99 -13.39 -9.82
N LEU A 177 18.02 -12.66 -10.36
CA LEU A 177 17.50 -12.89 -11.72
C LEU A 177 18.49 -12.54 -12.84
N GLN A 178 19.57 -11.80 -12.55
CA GLN A 178 20.66 -11.54 -13.51
C GLN A 178 21.65 -12.70 -13.60
N LEU A 179 21.60 -13.66 -12.67
CA LEU A 179 22.42 -14.86 -12.73
C LEU A 179 21.90 -15.80 -13.82
N ASP A 180 22.83 -16.44 -14.54
CA ASP A 180 22.49 -17.36 -15.62
C ASP A 180 21.60 -18.52 -15.12
N HIS A 181 20.59 -18.92 -15.90
CA HIS A 181 19.58 -19.93 -15.57
C HIS A 181 18.70 -19.66 -14.32
N ALA A 182 18.86 -18.55 -13.61
CA ALA A 182 18.14 -18.28 -12.35
C ALA A 182 16.61 -18.21 -12.52
N ALA A 183 16.12 -17.67 -13.64
CA ALA A 183 14.69 -17.58 -13.92
C ALA A 183 13.99 -18.95 -14.05
N ALA A 184 14.74 -20.02 -14.34
CA ALA A 184 14.20 -21.38 -14.40
C ALA A 184 14.08 -22.04 -13.02
N HIS A 185 14.65 -21.44 -11.96
CA HIS A 185 14.62 -22.01 -10.62
C HIS A 185 13.23 -21.80 -9.97
N PRO A 186 12.46 -22.87 -9.69
CA PRO A 186 11.07 -22.74 -9.22
C PRO A 186 10.93 -21.92 -7.92
N GLY A 187 11.85 -22.10 -6.96
CA GLY A 187 11.85 -21.34 -5.70
C GLY A 187 12.06 -19.84 -5.90
N LEU A 188 12.93 -19.46 -6.85
CA LEU A 188 13.20 -18.06 -7.16
C LEU A 188 12.05 -17.44 -7.97
N ALA A 189 11.47 -18.19 -8.92
CA ALA A 189 10.28 -17.76 -9.64
C ALA A 189 9.11 -17.48 -8.69
N LEU A 190 8.92 -18.32 -7.67
CA LEU A 190 7.90 -18.10 -6.65
C LEU A 190 8.23 -16.88 -5.77
N LEU A 191 9.49 -16.73 -5.33
CA LEU A 191 9.95 -15.61 -4.52
C LEU A 191 9.73 -14.27 -5.23
N THR A 192 10.20 -14.20 -6.47
CA THR A 192 10.11 -12.99 -7.30
C THR A 192 8.66 -12.65 -7.62
N THR A 193 7.81 -13.66 -7.88
CA THR A 193 6.37 -13.48 -8.04
C THR A 193 5.75 -12.80 -6.81
N ASP A 194 5.98 -13.35 -5.62
CA ASP A 194 5.39 -12.84 -4.39
C ASP A 194 5.97 -11.47 -4.00
N ALA A 195 7.29 -11.30 -4.09
CA ALA A 195 7.98 -10.06 -3.76
C ALA A 195 7.55 -8.92 -4.70
N TYR A 196 7.54 -9.14 -6.02
CA TYR A 196 7.14 -8.12 -6.98
C TYR A 196 5.64 -7.84 -6.94
N SER A 197 4.79 -8.84 -6.69
CA SER A 197 3.35 -8.59 -6.52
C SER A 197 3.08 -7.76 -5.27
N LEU A 198 3.75 -8.03 -4.15
CA LEU A 198 3.61 -7.22 -2.93
C LEU A 198 4.18 -5.82 -3.17
N ALA A 199 5.37 -5.69 -3.74
CA ALA A 199 6.00 -4.41 -4.04
C ALA A 199 5.14 -3.55 -4.97
N GLY A 200 4.53 -4.15 -6.00
CA GLY A 200 3.61 -3.47 -6.92
C GLY A 200 2.38 -2.92 -6.19
N ARG A 201 1.82 -3.69 -5.24
CA ARG A 201 0.74 -3.19 -4.36
C ARG A 201 1.21 -2.00 -3.52
N LEU A 202 2.37 -2.11 -2.87
CA LEU A 202 2.89 -1.05 -2.00
C LEU A 202 3.22 0.23 -2.77
N ALA A 203 3.76 0.10 -3.99
CA ALA A 203 3.99 1.22 -4.90
C ALA A 203 2.67 1.93 -5.25
N PHE A 204 1.64 1.17 -5.64
CA PHE A 204 0.31 1.72 -5.95
C PHE A 204 -0.30 2.50 -4.76
N GLU A 205 -0.29 1.90 -3.57
CA GLU A 205 -0.84 2.52 -2.36
C GLU A 205 -0.07 3.80 -1.97
N THR A 206 1.24 3.84 -2.26
CA THR A 206 2.10 5.01 -2.01
C THR A 206 2.19 5.99 -3.19
N ARG A 207 1.29 5.85 -4.18
CA ARG A 207 1.12 6.72 -5.35
C ARG A 207 2.31 6.73 -6.32
N ASP A 208 2.98 5.59 -6.46
CA ASP A 208 3.97 5.34 -7.51
C ASP A 208 3.39 4.37 -8.55
N ASP A 209 2.53 4.90 -9.42
CA ASP A 209 1.75 4.11 -10.37
C ASP A 209 2.61 3.47 -11.47
N GLU A 210 3.61 4.19 -11.97
CA GLU A 210 4.53 3.68 -12.98
C GLU A 210 5.30 2.45 -12.45
N GLU A 211 5.88 2.57 -11.25
CA GLU A 211 6.59 1.47 -10.62
C GLU A 211 5.65 0.32 -10.25
N ALA A 212 4.42 0.61 -9.83
CA ALA A 212 3.40 -0.42 -9.57
C ALA A 212 3.13 -1.26 -10.82
N MET A 213 2.86 -0.60 -11.96
CA MET A 213 2.59 -1.28 -13.23
C MET A 213 3.80 -2.10 -13.70
N ARG A 214 5.01 -1.55 -13.57
CA ARG A 214 6.27 -2.25 -13.91
C ARG A 214 6.46 -3.51 -13.06
N LEU A 215 6.28 -3.40 -11.74
CA LEU A 215 6.42 -4.52 -10.81
C LEU A 215 5.35 -5.61 -11.03
N TYR A 216 4.10 -5.26 -11.32
CA TYR A 216 3.09 -6.26 -11.65
C TYR A 216 3.36 -6.97 -12.99
N ALA A 217 3.91 -6.26 -13.98
CA ALA A 217 4.35 -6.87 -15.23
C ALA A 217 5.49 -7.86 -14.97
N ASP A 218 6.49 -7.49 -14.17
CA ASP A 218 7.61 -8.36 -13.79
C ASP A 218 7.13 -9.58 -12.97
N ALA A 219 6.21 -9.38 -12.01
CA ALA A 219 5.57 -10.46 -11.26
C ALA A 219 4.82 -11.44 -12.18
N THR A 220 4.13 -10.91 -13.20
CA THR A 220 3.40 -11.75 -14.17
C THR A 220 4.35 -12.59 -15.02
N LYS A 221 5.50 -12.04 -15.42
CA LYS A 221 6.56 -12.76 -16.14
C LYS A 221 7.17 -13.85 -15.26
N ALA A 222 7.55 -13.52 -14.02
CA ALA A 222 8.09 -14.47 -13.05
C ALA A 222 7.13 -15.64 -12.80
N ALA A 223 5.85 -15.35 -12.57
CA ALA A 223 4.82 -16.36 -12.38
C ALA A 223 4.60 -17.23 -13.63
N GLY A 224 5.04 -16.78 -14.81
CA GLY A 224 5.00 -17.56 -16.04
C GLY A 224 5.94 -18.77 -16.05
N HIS A 225 6.96 -18.78 -15.19
CA HIS A 225 7.88 -19.91 -15.02
C HIS A 225 7.37 -20.96 -14.03
N LEU A 226 6.27 -20.70 -13.33
CA LEU A 226 5.66 -21.64 -12.39
C LEU A 226 4.70 -22.59 -13.11
N ALA A 227 4.69 -23.86 -12.67
CA ALA A 227 3.80 -24.88 -13.21
C ALA A 227 2.32 -24.59 -12.88
N ASP A 228 2.03 -24.17 -11.64
CA ASP A 228 0.68 -23.81 -11.23
C ASP A 228 0.32 -22.37 -11.65
N ARG A 229 -0.66 -22.26 -12.55
CA ARG A 229 -1.14 -20.97 -13.06
C ARG A 229 -1.91 -20.14 -12.03
N SER A 230 -2.24 -20.69 -10.87
CA SER A 230 -2.87 -19.94 -9.76
C SER A 230 -2.06 -18.72 -9.35
N HIS A 231 -0.73 -18.82 -9.33
CA HIS A 231 0.14 -17.68 -9.00
C HIS A 231 0.00 -16.54 -10.02
N ARG A 232 0.06 -16.86 -11.32
CA ARG A 232 -0.10 -15.84 -12.37
C ARG A 232 -1.51 -15.24 -12.38
N ALA A 233 -2.53 -16.05 -12.11
CA ALA A 233 -3.90 -15.57 -11.94
C ALA A 233 -4.02 -14.62 -10.73
N ALA A 234 -3.39 -14.93 -9.60
CA ALA A 234 -3.40 -14.09 -8.40
C ALA A 234 -2.74 -12.72 -8.65
N VAL A 235 -1.60 -12.70 -9.35
CA VAL A 235 -0.92 -11.47 -9.77
C VAL A 235 -1.83 -10.65 -10.69
N ARG A 236 -2.38 -11.24 -11.76
CA ARG A 236 -3.24 -10.55 -12.72
C ARG A 236 -4.53 -10.02 -12.10
N THR A 237 -5.10 -10.73 -11.12
CA THR A 237 -6.27 -10.29 -10.36
C THR A 237 -5.96 -9.02 -9.58
N SER A 238 -4.81 -8.96 -8.91
CA SER A 238 -4.39 -7.75 -8.18
C SER A 238 -4.00 -6.60 -9.14
N HIS A 239 -3.32 -6.93 -10.25
CA HIS A 239 -2.93 -5.98 -11.30
C HIS A 239 -4.15 -5.33 -11.97
N THR A 240 -5.25 -6.07 -12.13
CA THR A 240 -6.52 -5.52 -12.64
C THR A 240 -7.00 -4.34 -11.80
N MET A 241 -7.03 -4.49 -10.48
CA MET A 241 -7.50 -3.45 -9.57
C MET A 241 -6.58 -2.23 -9.53
N VAL A 242 -5.27 -2.46 -9.63
CA VAL A 242 -4.27 -1.40 -9.72
C VAL A 242 -4.42 -0.64 -11.02
N THR A 243 -4.56 -1.33 -12.15
CA THR A 243 -4.79 -0.72 -13.47
C THR A 243 -6.02 0.17 -13.42
N LEU A 244 -7.15 -0.37 -12.93
CA LEU A 244 -8.40 0.37 -12.79
C LEU A 244 -8.21 1.66 -11.97
N HIS A 245 -7.65 1.56 -10.76
CA HIS A 245 -7.61 2.70 -9.83
C HIS A 245 -6.45 3.67 -10.05
N ALA A 246 -5.41 3.26 -10.78
CA ALA A 246 -4.29 4.12 -11.14
C ALA A 246 -4.57 4.91 -12.43
N THR A 247 -5.19 4.29 -13.42
CA THR A 247 -5.31 4.84 -14.79
C THR A 247 -6.72 5.24 -15.19
N ASP A 248 -7.74 4.73 -14.50
CA ASP A 248 -9.15 4.79 -14.93
C ASP A 248 -9.41 4.12 -16.30
N ASP A 249 -8.44 3.34 -16.81
CA ASP A 249 -8.58 2.57 -18.05
C ASP A 249 -9.29 1.24 -17.78
N LEU A 250 -10.62 1.31 -17.89
CA LEU A 250 -11.50 0.17 -17.68
C LEU A 250 -11.29 -0.95 -18.72
N GLU A 251 -10.90 -0.61 -19.95
CA GLU A 251 -10.67 -1.59 -21.02
C GLU A 251 -9.40 -2.38 -20.78
N ALA A 252 -8.31 -1.70 -20.40
CA ALA A 252 -7.07 -2.35 -19.99
C ALA A 252 -7.29 -3.26 -18.77
N ALA A 253 -7.99 -2.76 -17.75
CA ALA A 253 -8.35 -3.56 -16.57
C ALA A 253 -9.18 -4.79 -16.97
N ARG A 254 -10.15 -4.64 -17.88
CA ARG A 254 -10.98 -5.75 -18.38
C ARG A 254 -10.19 -6.79 -19.17
N ALA A 255 -9.21 -6.39 -19.95
CA ALA A 255 -8.32 -7.32 -20.65
C ALA A 255 -7.51 -8.17 -19.65
N ILE A 256 -6.94 -7.54 -18.62
CA ILE A 256 -6.19 -8.23 -17.57
C ILE A 256 -7.10 -9.17 -16.76
N ALA A 257 -8.31 -8.72 -16.39
CA ALA A 257 -9.28 -9.53 -15.66
C ALA A 257 -9.66 -10.81 -16.41
N ARG A 258 -9.91 -10.71 -17.72
CA ARG A 258 -10.19 -11.88 -18.59
C ARG A 258 -9.00 -12.82 -18.65
N ALA A 259 -7.77 -12.30 -18.75
CA ALA A 259 -6.58 -13.13 -18.72
C ALA A 259 -6.40 -13.84 -17.37
N ALA A 260 -6.78 -13.18 -16.26
CA ALA A 260 -6.74 -13.75 -14.92
C ALA A 260 -7.71 -14.94 -14.77
N THR A 261 -8.95 -14.83 -15.26
CA THR A 261 -9.92 -15.94 -15.19
C THR A 261 -9.48 -17.15 -16.01
N VAL A 262 -8.89 -16.92 -17.20
CA VAL A 262 -8.31 -18.00 -18.03
C VAL A 262 -7.18 -18.73 -17.30
N ASP A 263 -6.27 -18.01 -16.65
CA ASP A 263 -5.21 -18.64 -15.87
C ASP A 263 -5.75 -19.36 -14.63
N ALA A 264 -6.73 -18.78 -13.94
CA ALA A 264 -7.28 -19.38 -12.72
C ALA A 264 -8.05 -20.68 -12.98
N HIS A 265 -8.67 -20.83 -14.16
CA HIS A 265 -9.27 -22.10 -14.58
C HIS A 265 -8.26 -23.20 -14.84
N ARG A 266 -7.01 -22.83 -15.17
CA ARG A 266 -5.90 -23.76 -15.38
C ARG A 266 -5.02 -23.91 -14.14
N GLY A 267 -5.36 -23.23 -13.06
CA GLY A 267 -4.69 -23.30 -11.77
C GLY A 267 -5.39 -24.25 -10.81
N SER A 268 -4.66 -24.69 -9.79
CA SER A 268 -5.11 -25.61 -8.75
C SER A 268 -6.03 -24.96 -7.69
N SER A 269 -5.96 -23.65 -7.47
CA SER A 269 -6.66 -22.97 -6.37
C SER A 269 -8.07 -22.49 -6.75
N TYR A 270 -9.06 -22.98 -6.00
CA TYR A 270 -10.44 -22.51 -6.07
C TYR A 270 -10.58 -21.11 -5.49
N ALA A 271 -9.82 -20.76 -4.45
CA ALA A 271 -9.84 -19.42 -3.86
C ALA A 271 -9.41 -18.35 -4.87
N ILE A 272 -8.32 -18.59 -5.62
CA ILE A 272 -7.88 -17.67 -6.68
C ILE A 272 -8.88 -17.63 -7.82
N ARG A 273 -9.46 -18.77 -8.21
CA ARG A 273 -10.48 -18.81 -9.28
C ARG A 273 -11.75 -18.04 -8.90
N ALA A 274 -12.23 -18.18 -7.68
CA ALA A 274 -13.36 -17.43 -7.17
C ALA A 274 -13.06 -15.92 -7.17
N ARG A 275 -11.89 -15.53 -6.66
CA ARG A 275 -11.45 -14.13 -6.65
C ARG A 275 -11.31 -13.54 -8.06
N ALA A 276 -10.77 -14.29 -9.01
CA ALA A 276 -10.63 -13.84 -10.40
C ALA A 276 -11.99 -13.58 -11.04
N HIS A 277 -12.98 -14.45 -10.80
CA HIS A 277 -14.36 -14.22 -11.26
C HIS A 277 -15.03 -13.04 -10.56
N ALA A 278 -14.80 -12.85 -9.26
CA ALA A 278 -15.35 -11.72 -8.50
C ALA A 278 -14.81 -10.37 -9.01
N VAL A 279 -13.50 -10.27 -9.25
CA VAL A 279 -12.89 -9.09 -9.86
C VAL A 279 -13.38 -8.88 -11.30
N HIS A 280 -13.53 -9.94 -12.09
CA HIS A 280 -14.10 -9.82 -13.43
C HIS A 280 -15.56 -9.31 -13.40
N ALA A 281 -16.34 -9.75 -12.41
CA ALA A 281 -17.70 -9.27 -12.19
C ALA A 281 -17.73 -7.77 -11.88
N GLU A 282 -16.86 -7.30 -10.97
CA GLU A 282 -16.73 -5.87 -10.66
C GLU A 282 -16.42 -5.04 -11.92
N ILE A 283 -15.44 -5.48 -12.72
CA ILE A 283 -15.07 -4.77 -13.95
C ILE A 283 -16.24 -4.72 -14.94
N CYS A 284 -16.99 -5.81 -15.10
CA CYS A 284 -18.18 -5.82 -15.96
C CYS A 284 -19.29 -4.90 -15.42
N ALA A 285 -19.50 -4.87 -14.11
CA ALA A 285 -20.49 -4.02 -13.48
C ALA A 285 -20.16 -2.52 -13.69
N ARG A 286 -18.89 -2.14 -13.50
CA ARG A 286 -18.38 -0.80 -13.79
C ARG A 286 -18.48 -0.42 -15.26
N ALA A 287 -18.38 -1.39 -16.17
CA ALA A 287 -18.55 -1.21 -17.61
C ALA A 287 -20.01 -1.18 -18.06
N SER A 288 -20.97 -1.11 -17.12
CA SER A 288 -22.41 -1.16 -17.41
C SER A 288 -22.82 -2.42 -18.19
N GLN A 289 -22.21 -3.56 -17.87
CA GLN A 289 -22.50 -4.88 -18.45
C GLN A 289 -23.13 -5.81 -17.38
N PRO A 290 -24.37 -5.56 -16.93
CA PRO A 290 -24.98 -6.24 -15.78
C PRO A 290 -25.08 -7.76 -15.97
N ASP A 291 -25.45 -8.23 -17.16
CA ASP A 291 -25.57 -9.67 -17.44
C ASP A 291 -24.21 -10.39 -17.32
N SER A 292 -23.14 -9.75 -17.82
CA SER A 292 -21.79 -10.29 -17.73
C SER A 292 -21.28 -10.27 -16.29
N ALA A 293 -21.61 -9.22 -15.53
CA ALA A 293 -21.29 -9.13 -14.11
C ALA A 293 -22.00 -10.23 -13.32
N ALA A 294 -23.31 -10.41 -13.50
CA ALA A 294 -24.09 -11.44 -12.84
C ALA A 294 -23.58 -12.85 -13.19
N ALA A 295 -23.27 -13.12 -14.46
CA ALA A 295 -22.72 -14.41 -14.88
C ALA A 295 -21.34 -14.69 -14.24
N ALA A 296 -20.46 -13.69 -14.16
CA ALA A 296 -19.17 -13.82 -13.50
C ALA A 296 -19.31 -14.01 -11.99
N LEU A 297 -20.21 -13.26 -11.33
CA LEU A 297 -20.46 -13.38 -9.90
C LEU A 297 -21.06 -14.75 -9.53
N ASN A 298 -21.99 -15.26 -10.33
CA ASN A 298 -22.53 -16.62 -10.17
C ASN A 298 -21.44 -17.69 -10.29
N ARG A 299 -20.46 -17.51 -11.19
CA ARG A 299 -19.29 -18.40 -11.27
C ARG A 299 -18.41 -18.30 -10.03
N ALA A 300 -18.24 -17.10 -9.47
CA ALA A 300 -17.50 -16.92 -8.23
C ALA A 300 -18.17 -17.67 -7.07
N TRP A 301 -19.49 -17.53 -6.88
CA TRP A 301 -20.24 -18.23 -5.83
C TRP A 301 -20.13 -19.75 -5.95
N LYS A 302 -20.37 -20.32 -7.13
CA LYS A 302 -20.20 -21.75 -7.39
C LYS A 302 -18.78 -22.25 -7.13
N THR A 303 -17.77 -21.39 -7.32
CA THR A 303 -16.38 -21.74 -7.05
C THR A 303 -16.07 -21.72 -5.55
N VAL A 304 -16.65 -20.77 -4.81
CA VAL A 304 -16.51 -20.69 -3.34
C VAL A 304 -17.09 -21.92 -2.65
N GLU A 305 -18.19 -22.48 -3.16
CA GLU A 305 -18.79 -23.73 -2.66
C GLU A 305 -17.84 -24.94 -2.76
N GLN A 306 -16.80 -24.86 -3.60
CA GLN A 306 -15.81 -25.92 -3.83
C GLN A 306 -14.52 -25.71 -3.01
N LEU A 307 -14.47 -24.68 -2.16
CA LEU A 307 -13.30 -24.42 -1.33
C LEU A 307 -13.06 -25.54 -0.32
N THR A 308 -11.85 -26.06 -0.32
CA THR A 308 -11.36 -27.00 0.68
C THR A 308 -10.55 -26.25 1.74
N ILE A 309 -10.46 -26.82 2.94
CA ILE A 309 -9.63 -26.28 4.04
C ILE A 309 -8.16 -26.14 3.60
N ASP A 310 -7.69 -27.03 2.72
CA ASP A 310 -6.30 -27.08 2.25
C ASP A 310 -6.01 -26.23 1.00
N ASP A 311 -6.90 -25.29 0.60
CA ASP A 311 -6.63 -24.44 -0.57
C ASP A 311 -5.36 -23.59 -0.33
N PRO A 312 -4.33 -23.65 -1.22
CA PRO A 312 -3.06 -22.93 -1.06
C PRO A 312 -3.20 -21.41 -0.89
N HIS A 313 -4.33 -20.84 -1.31
CA HIS A 313 -4.66 -19.42 -1.24
C HIS A 313 -5.97 -19.14 -0.49
N GLY A 314 -6.31 -19.94 0.54
CA GLY A 314 -7.56 -19.88 1.31
C GLY A 314 -7.93 -18.55 2.00
N GLY A 315 -7.20 -17.46 1.74
CA GLY A 315 -7.55 -16.12 2.19
C GLY A 315 -8.78 -15.50 1.50
N PHE A 316 -9.31 -16.09 0.41
CA PHE A 316 -10.54 -15.65 -0.26
C PHE A 316 -11.66 -16.69 -0.07
N ASN A 317 -12.83 -16.24 0.39
CA ASN A 317 -13.95 -17.08 0.81
C ASN A 317 -15.31 -16.39 0.54
N ALA A 318 -16.41 -17.03 0.95
CA ALA A 318 -17.78 -16.50 0.83
C ALA A 318 -17.94 -15.11 1.45
N ASP A 319 -17.37 -14.92 2.65
CA ASP A 319 -17.45 -13.66 3.39
C ASP A 319 -16.86 -12.48 2.60
N ARG A 320 -15.72 -12.70 1.94
CA ARG A 320 -15.10 -11.71 1.06
C ARG A 320 -15.84 -11.54 -0.26
N LEU A 321 -16.51 -12.58 -0.75
CA LEU A 321 -17.30 -12.51 -1.98
C LEU A 321 -18.54 -11.61 -1.81
N ASN A 322 -19.14 -11.54 -0.62
CA ASN A 322 -20.24 -10.61 -0.33
C ASN A 322 -19.90 -9.14 -0.64
N GLY A 323 -18.64 -8.73 -0.43
CA GLY A 323 -18.20 -7.37 -0.77
C GLY A 323 -18.27 -7.09 -2.28
N PHE A 324 -17.91 -8.07 -3.11
CA PHE A 324 -18.02 -7.96 -4.57
C PHE A 324 -19.46 -8.03 -5.05
N ASP A 325 -20.29 -8.87 -4.43
CA ASP A 325 -21.72 -8.97 -4.72
C ASP A 325 -22.41 -7.61 -4.48
N GLY A 326 -22.23 -7.04 -3.30
CA GLY A 326 -22.81 -5.74 -2.97
C GLY A 326 -22.30 -4.60 -3.86
N LEU A 327 -21.02 -4.63 -4.26
CA LEU A 327 -20.48 -3.66 -5.22
C LEU A 327 -21.09 -3.82 -6.62
N CYS A 328 -21.26 -5.05 -7.10
CA CYS A 328 -21.95 -5.30 -8.38
C CYS A 328 -23.40 -4.80 -8.32
N ALA A 329 -24.08 -5.02 -7.20
CA ALA A 329 -25.44 -4.53 -6.95
C ALA A 329 -25.52 -2.99 -6.99
N LEU A 330 -24.55 -2.30 -6.38
CA LEU A 330 -24.43 -0.84 -6.48
C LEU A 330 -24.36 -0.39 -7.94
N HIS A 331 -23.49 -1.01 -8.74
CA HIS A 331 -23.36 -0.64 -10.15
C HIS A 331 -24.59 -1.01 -10.98
N ALA A 332 -25.36 -2.02 -10.58
CA ALA A 332 -26.64 -2.38 -11.19
C ALA A 332 -27.80 -1.46 -10.76
N GLY A 333 -27.61 -0.59 -9.76
CA GLY A 333 -28.64 0.32 -9.25
C GLY A 333 -29.51 -0.27 -8.13
N ASP A 334 -29.24 -1.50 -7.67
CA ASP A 334 -29.95 -2.12 -6.55
C ASP A 334 -29.28 -1.76 -5.22
N ALA A 335 -29.64 -0.58 -4.70
CA ALA A 335 -29.08 -0.05 -3.46
C ALA A 335 -29.42 -0.90 -2.22
N ARG A 336 -30.54 -1.64 -2.24
CA ARG A 336 -30.96 -2.48 -1.12
C ARG A 336 -30.13 -3.76 -1.05
N HIS A 337 -30.01 -4.48 -2.17
CA HIS A 337 -29.14 -5.67 -2.24
C HIS A 337 -27.67 -5.31 -1.98
N ALA A 338 -27.22 -4.16 -2.48
CA ALA A 338 -25.92 -3.60 -2.16
C ALA A 338 -25.71 -3.44 -0.66
N HIS A 339 -26.63 -2.76 0.02
CA HIS A 339 -26.58 -2.54 1.45
C HIS A 339 -26.44 -3.86 2.22
N ASP A 340 -27.35 -4.81 1.99
CA ASP A 340 -27.42 -6.06 2.77
C ASP A 340 -26.17 -6.93 2.58
N SER A 341 -25.60 -6.93 1.37
CA SER A 341 -24.39 -7.70 1.08
C SER A 341 -23.11 -7.04 1.61
N LEU A 342 -23.00 -5.71 1.53
CA LEU A 342 -21.86 -4.96 2.07
C LEU A 342 -21.85 -4.97 3.61
N ASP A 343 -23.03 -4.88 4.24
CA ASP A 343 -23.17 -4.96 5.70
C ASP A 343 -22.72 -6.32 6.24
N ARG A 344 -23.17 -7.42 5.60
CA ARG A 344 -22.67 -8.77 5.89
C ARG A 344 -21.17 -8.85 5.74
N SER A 345 -20.60 -8.28 4.66
CA SER A 345 -19.15 -8.29 4.46
C SER A 345 -18.42 -7.57 5.59
N ILE A 346 -18.83 -6.37 5.99
CA ILE A 346 -18.22 -5.63 7.12
C ILE A 346 -18.27 -6.44 8.42
N SER A 347 -19.37 -7.12 8.70
CA SER A 347 -19.55 -7.91 9.94
C SER A 347 -18.53 -9.06 10.10
N THR A 348 -17.93 -9.50 8.98
CA THR A 348 -16.96 -10.61 8.91
C THR A 348 -15.50 -10.14 8.84
N LEU A 349 -15.25 -8.90 8.41
CA LEU A 349 -13.91 -8.32 8.23
C LEU A 349 -13.30 -7.83 9.56
N ARG A 350 -13.01 -8.77 10.47
CA ARG A 350 -12.64 -8.49 11.87
C ARG A 350 -11.13 -8.42 12.12
N SER A 351 -10.29 -9.02 11.27
CA SER A 351 -8.85 -9.05 11.52
C SER A 351 -8.19 -7.70 11.23
N SER A 352 -7.00 -7.47 11.80
CA SER A 352 -6.17 -6.31 11.45
C SER A 352 -5.82 -6.27 9.96
N ARG A 353 -5.62 -7.44 9.34
CA ARG A 353 -5.37 -7.60 7.91
C ARG A 353 -6.54 -7.12 7.05
N ASP A 354 -7.75 -7.20 7.59
CA ASP A 354 -8.96 -6.80 6.89
C ASP A 354 -9.18 -5.30 6.90
N ALA A 355 -8.40 -4.52 7.65
CA ALA A 355 -8.60 -3.07 7.78
C ALA A 355 -8.67 -2.36 6.42
N VAL A 356 -7.78 -2.67 5.49
CA VAL A 356 -7.78 -2.06 4.15
C VAL A 356 -9.07 -2.36 3.39
N GLN A 357 -9.50 -3.63 3.41
CA GLN A 357 -10.75 -4.03 2.74
C GLN A 357 -11.96 -3.43 3.43
N ARG A 358 -11.98 -3.39 4.77
CA ARG A 358 -13.06 -2.81 5.56
C ARG A 358 -13.24 -1.33 5.23
N GLY A 359 -12.15 -0.56 5.11
CA GLY A 359 -12.22 0.83 4.64
C GLY A 359 -12.87 0.97 3.27
N ILE A 360 -12.55 0.09 2.32
CA ILE A 360 -13.15 0.07 0.98
C ILE A 360 -14.65 -0.27 1.05
N VAL A 361 -15.01 -1.36 1.74
CA VAL A 361 -16.41 -1.82 1.85
C VAL A 361 -17.27 -0.80 2.62
N SER A 362 -16.72 -0.14 3.65
CA SER A 362 -17.40 0.95 4.36
C SER A 362 -17.77 2.12 3.44
N THR A 363 -16.89 2.50 2.52
CA THR A 363 -17.21 3.55 1.54
C THR A 363 -18.29 3.14 0.54
N ASP A 364 -18.32 1.87 0.15
CA ASP A 364 -19.38 1.34 -0.72
C ASP A 364 -20.72 1.28 0.03
N LEU A 365 -20.71 0.82 1.29
CA LEU A 365 -21.91 0.77 2.13
C LEU A 365 -22.46 2.18 2.38
N ALA A 366 -21.59 3.17 2.58
CA ALA A 366 -21.98 4.58 2.69
C ALA A 366 -22.72 5.04 1.42
N LEU A 367 -22.20 4.72 0.24
CA LEU A 367 -22.86 5.04 -1.02
C LEU A 367 -24.20 4.30 -1.19
N ALA A 368 -24.32 3.05 -0.70
CA ALA A 368 -25.59 2.34 -0.67
C ALA A 368 -26.63 3.08 0.20
N ARG A 369 -26.23 3.52 1.40
CA ARG A 369 -27.08 4.32 2.32
C ARG A 369 -27.52 5.64 1.70
N LEU A 370 -26.59 6.34 1.03
CA LEU A 370 -26.92 7.57 0.32
C LEU A 370 -27.99 7.35 -0.76
N ARG A 371 -27.88 6.27 -1.54
CA ARG A 371 -28.86 5.91 -2.58
C ARG A 371 -30.20 5.45 -2.04
N LEU A 372 -30.23 4.97 -0.79
CA LEU A 372 -31.46 4.66 -0.05
C LEU A 372 -32.10 5.93 0.57
N GLY A 373 -31.53 7.11 0.35
CA GLY A 373 -32.06 8.37 0.86
C GLY A 373 -31.63 8.70 2.30
N ASP A 374 -30.57 8.07 2.79
CA ASP A 374 -30.05 8.27 4.15
C ASP A 374 -28.63 8.90 4.12
N PRO A 375 -28.53 10.23 3.91
CA PRO A 375 -27.25 10.93 3.83
C PRO A 375 -26.51 11.01 5.17
N ALA A 376 -27.24 10.99 6.30
CA ALA A 376 -26.63 11.00 7.62
C ALA A 376 -25.93 9.67 7.92
N ALA A 377 -26.60 8.52 7.69
CA ALA A 377 -25.95 7.22 7.87
C ALA A 377 -24.79 6.99 6.87
N CYS A 378 -24.87 7.57 5.67
CA CYS A 378 -23.74 7.62 4.74
C CYS A 378 -22.52 8.30 5.39
N VAL A 379 -22.73 9.47 6.01
CA VAL A 379 -21.68 10.25 6.65
C VAL A 379 -21.06 9.53 7.86
N ASP A 380 -21.87 8.89 8.70
CA ASP A 380 -21.38 8.09 9.83
C ASP A 380 -20.39 7.00 9.38
N LEU A 381 -20.71 6.30 8.28
CA LEU A 381 -19.83 5.30 7.67
C LEU A 381 -18.57 5.91 7.05
N LEU A 382 -18.67 7.13 6.52
CA LEU A 382 -17.50 7.85 5.98
C LEU A 382 -16.54 8.29 7.08
N HIS A 383 -17.01 8.68 8.28
CA HIS A 383 -16.10 8.93 9.41
C HIS A 383 -15.25 7.70 9.74
N GLN A 384 -15.88 6.52 9.83
CA GLN A 384 -15.16 5.27 10.08
C GLN A 384 -14.17 4.95 8.95
N ALA A 385 -14.56 5.20 7.69
CA ALA A 385 -13.67 4.99 6.55
C ALA A 385 -12.47 5.95 6.57
N VAL A 386 -12.65 7.20 7.02
CA VAL A 386 -11.57 8.19 7.18
C VAL A 386 -10.54 7.69 8.20
N ASP A 387 -10.97 7.22 9.37
CA ASP A 387 -10.07 6.70 10.41
C ASP A 387 -9.25 5.49 9.93
N ILE A 388 -9.92 4.55 9.28
CA ILE A 388 -9.28 3.36 8.71
C ILE A 388 -8.28 3.78 7.62
N THR A 389 -8.67 4.70 6.75
CA THR A 389 -7.82 5.21 5.66
C THR A 389 -6.60 5.91 6.21
N ALA A 390 -6.74 6.71 7.26
CA ALA A 390 -5.64 7.40 7.91
C ALA A 390 -4.64 6.45 8.57
N THR A 391 -5.15 5.38 9.19
CA THR A 391 -4.32 4.37 9.86
C THR A 391 -3.56 3.51 8.86
N THR A 392 -4.22 3.09 7.77
CA THR A 392 -3.65 2.16 6.79
C THR A 392 -2.88 2.85 5.66
N GLY A 393 -3.26 4.09 5.33
CA GLY A 393 -2.83 4.78 4.11
C GLY A 393 -3.50 4.27 2.84
N GLY A 394 -4.64 3.57 2.94
CA GLY A 394 -5.31 2.94 1.79
C GLY A 394 -5.79 3.93 0.73
N ARG A 395 -5.21 3.84 -0.47
CA ARG A 395 -5.51 4.76 -1.57
C ARG A 395 -6.92 4.60 -2.12
N VAL A 396 -7.39 3.36 -2.30
CA VAL A 396 -8.71 3.11 -2.90
C VAL A 396 -9.83 3.65 -2.01
N ALA A 397 -9.75 3.42 -0.70
CA ALA A 397 -10.70 4.00 0.26
C ALA A 397 -10.67 5.53 0.21
N ALA A 398 -9.49 6.16 0.18
CA ALA A 398 -9.36 7.61 0.03
C ALA A 398 -10.02 8.15 -1.26
N GLN A 399 -9.83 7.45 -2.39
CA GLN A 399 -10.49 7.81 -3.66
C GLN A 399 -12.01 7.71 -3.54
N ARG A 400 -12.52 6.66 -2.91
CA ARG A 400 -13.97 6.43 -2.73
C ARG A 400 -14.61 7.41 -1.75
N ILE A 401 -13.92 7.78 -0.66
CA ILE A 401 -14.34 8.87 0.25
C ILE A 401 -14.52 10.16 -0.54
N LYS A 402 -13.57 10.53 -1.40
CA LYS A 402 -13.66 11.74 -2.22
C LYS A 402 -14.87 11.70 -3.18
N LEU A 403 -15.15 10.54 -3.77
CA LEU A 403 -16.30 10.35 -4.66
C LEU A 403 -17.62 10.46 -3.90
N ALA A 404 -17.75 9.76 -2.76
CA ALA A 404 -18.94 9.83 -1.92
C ALA A 404 -19.18 11.26 -1.40
N ARG A 405 -18.11 11.96 -1.00
CA ARG A 405 -18.18 13.36 -0.57
C ARG A 405 -18.70 14.28 -1.67
N ARG A 406 -18.31 14.05 -2.93
CA ARG A 406 -18.84 14.80 -4.09
C ARG A 406 -20.33 14.55 -4.27
N ASP A 407 -20.77 13.31 -4.11
CA ASP A 407 -22.18 12.93 -4.27
C ASP A 407 -23.06 13.47 -3.13
N LEU A 408 -22.47 13.75 -1.96
CA LEU A 408 -23.10 14.45 -0.83
C LEU A 408 -23.27 15.97 -1.03
N ARG A 409 -22.84 16.55 -2.16
CA ARG A 409 -22.97 18.00 -2.45
C ARG A 409 -24.38 18.58 -2.25
N PRO A 410 -25.49 17.87 -2.54
CA PRO A 410 -26.84 18.39 -2.28
C PRO A 410 -27.10 18.74 -0.81
N TRP A 411 -26.39 18.13 0.14
CA TRP A 411 -26.53 18.33 1.59
C TRP A 411 -25.46 19.25 2.20
N ARG A 412 -24.83 20.10 1.40
CA ARG A 412 -23.70 20.97 1.83
C ARG A 412 -23.99 21.96 2.96
N THR A 413 -25.25 22.16 3.32
CA THR A 413 -25.68 23.04 4.41
C THR A 413 -25.97 22.30 5.70
N GLU A 414 -25.89 20.96 5.68
CA GLU A 414 -26.15 20.14 6.86
C GLU A 414 -24.91 20.04 7.75
N ASP A 415 -25.12 20.09 9.07
CA ASP A 415 -24.03 20.11 10.06
C ASP A 415 -23.17 18.83 10.00
N PHE A 416 -23.80 17.67 9.83
CA PHE A 416 -23.09 16.39 9.72
C PHE A 416 -22.05 16.41 8.57
N LEU A 417 -22.31 17.17 7.50
CA LEU A 417 -21.38 17.22 6.37
C LEU A 417 -20.21 18.15 6.65
N ALA A 418 -20.44 19.23 7.40
CA ALA A 418 -19.36 20.09 7.90
C ALA A 418 -18.43 19.33 8.84
N GLU A 419 -18.99 18.53 9.76
CA GLU A 419 -18.21 17.66 10.65
C GLU A 419 -17.36 16.63 9.88
N LEU A 420 -17.92 16.05 8.80
CA LEU A 420 -17.16 15.15 7.93
C LEU A 420 -16.01 15.87 7.21
N ASP A 421 -16.24 17.10 6.72
CA ASP A 421 -15.20 17.88 6.05
C ASP A 421 -14.05 18.23 6.99
N ASP A 422 -14.36 18.63 8.23
CA ASP A 422 -13.38 18.89 9.28
C ASP A 422 -12.59 17.61 9.59
N HIS A 423 -13.28 16.48 9.73
CA HIS A 423 -12.62 15.19 9.99
C HIS A 423 -11.69 14.76 8.84
N ILE A 424 -12.11 14.92 7.57
CA ILE A 424 -11.26 14.65 6.40
C ILE A 424 -10.03 15.57 6.42
N HIS A 425 -10.23 16.86 6.71
CA HIS A 425 -9.15 17.84 6.75
C HIS A 425 -8.12 17.46 7.81
N ASP A 426 -8.55 17.25 9.05
CA ASP A 426 -7.66 17.01 10.19
C ASP A 426 -6.92 15.68 10.08
N THR A 427 -7.58 14.65 9.56
CA THR A 427 -7.05 13.29 9.59
C THR A 427 -6.27 12.92 8.32
N LEU A 428 -6.72 13.35 7.13
CA LEU A 428 -6.12 12.93 5.84
C LEU A 428 -5.28 14.01 5.15
N ILE A 429 -5.50 15.29 5.44
CA ILE A 429 -4.83 16.41 4.76
C ILE A 429 -3.86 17.14 5.69
N GLY A 430 -4.23 17.33 6.96
CA GLY A 430 -3.50 18.10 7.96
C GLY A 430 -2.30 17.39 8.62
N ARG A 431 -1.94 16.19 8.16
CA ARG A 431 -0.80 15.40 8.67
C ARG A 431 0.45 15.48 7.79
#